data_AF-A0A5J4WKX1-F1
#
_entry.id   AF-A0A5J4WKX1-F1
#
_cell.length_a   1.000
_cell.length_b   1.000
_cell.length_c   1.000
_cell.angle_alpha   90.00
_cell.angle_beta   90.00
_cell.angle_gamma   90.00
#
_symmetry.space_group_name_H-M   'P 1'
#
loop_
_entity.id
_entity.type
_entity.pdbx_description
1 polymer ?
#
loop_
_entity_poly.entity_id
_entity_poly.type
_entity_poly.pdbx_seq_one_letter_code
_entity_poly.pdbx_strand_id
1 'polypeptide(L)' 'LLRIEYNSGDGTLVLFIDNVQQPIYFSGIWEKVRFFVYAWDVGATCTIYSLKKLPAPTSKNIMNQQALQW' A
#
# COMPACT_ATOMS: atom_id res chain seq x y z
N LEU A 1 12.16 -1.68 4.63
CA LEU A 1 11.02 -2.62 4.42
C LEU A 1 9.84 -1.84 3.88
N LEU A 2 9.28 -2.26 2.75
CA LEU A 2 8.08 -1.64 2.16
C LEU A 2 6.86 -2.52 2.44
N ARG A 3 5.74 -1.89 2.80
CA ARG A 3 4.45 -2.55 2.90
C ARG A 3 3.39 -1.65 2.28
N ILE A 4 2.53 -2.26 1.47
CA ILE A 4 1.35 -1.60 0.92
C ILE A 4 0.13 -2.25 1.56
N GLU A 5 -0.81 -1.44 2.01
CA GLU A 5 -2.10 -1.88 2.53
C GLU A 5 -3.20 -1.35 1.62
N TYR A 6 -3.95 -2.27 1.00
CA TYR A 6 -5.15 -1.94 0.22
C TYR A 6 -6.39 -2.26 1.03
N ASN A 7 -7.29 -1.28 1.15
CA ASN A 7 -8.60 -1.44 1.75
C ASN A 7 -9.65 -1.33 0.65
N SER A 8 -10.24 -2.46 0.27
CA SER A 8 -11.28 -2.51 -0.77
C SER A 8 -12.63 -1.96 -0.32
N GLY A 9 -12.87 -1.84 0.99
CA GLY A 9 -14.11 -1.25 1.53
C GLY A 9 -14.14 0.26 1.30
N ASP A 10 -12.99 0.91 1.46
CA ASP A 10 -12.85 2.37 1.33
C ASP A 10 -12.19 2.79 0.01
N GLY A 11 -11.78 1.84 -0.82
CA GLY A 11 -11.11 2.11 -2.10
C GLY A 11 -9.76 2.82 -1.95
N THR A 12 -9.02 2.53 -0.89
CA THR A 12 -7.76 3.23 -0.54
C THR A 12 -6.53 2.32 -0.56
N LEU A 13 -5.38 2.90 -0.88
CA LEU A 13 -4.08 2.23 -0.80
C LEU A 13 -3.06 3.10 -0.04
N VAL A 14 -2.48 2.54 1.02
CA VAL A 14 -1.57 3.25 1.93
C VAL A 14 -0.17 2.62 1.89
N LEU A 15 0.86 3.47 1.83
CA LEU A 15 2.26 3.05 1.88
C LEU A 15 2.81 3.13 3.31
N PHE A 16 3.58 2.12 3.69
CA PHE A 16 4.40 2.10 4.90
C PHE A 16 5.86 1.92 4.51
N ILE A 17 6.74 2.76 5.07
CA ILE A 17 8.19 2.65 4.97
C ILE A 17 8.70 2.35 6.38
N ASP A 18 9.35 1.19 6.54
CA ASP A 18 9.87 0.72 7.84
C ASP A 18 8.81 0.75 8.96
N ASN A 19 7.61 0.25 8.63
CA ASN A 19 6.41 0.24 9.48
C ASN A 19 5.83 1.62 9.83
N VAL A 20 6.35 2.71 9.27
CA VAL A 20 5.82 4.06 9.42
C VAL A 20 4.86 4.37 8.28
N GLN A 21 3.60 4.66 8.61
CA GLN A 21 2.59 5.10 7.65
C GLN A 21 3.00 6.43 7.02
N GLN A 22 2.98 6.49 5.69
CA GLN A 22 3.24 7.72 4.96
C GLN A 22 2.00 8.62 4.93
N PRO A 23 2.15 9.96 4.93
CA PRO A 23 1.03 10.90 4.91
C PRO A 23 0.32 10.96 3.56
N ILE A 24 0.80 10.26 2.55
CA ILE A 24 0.19 10.24 1.21
C ILE A 24 -0.41 8.85 0.99
N TYR A 25 -1.64 8.80 0.51
CA TYR A 25 -2.35 7.57 0.17
C TYR A 25 -3.15 7.75 -1.12
N PHE A 26 -3.44 6.66 -1.82
CA PHE A 26 -4.35 6.67 -2.97
C PHE A 26 -5.79 6.44 -2.51
N SER A 27 -6.75 7.07 -3.17
CA SER A 27 -8.18 6.88 -2.96
C SER A 27 -8.94 6.78 -4.28
N GLY A 28 -10.15 6.22 -4.25
CA GLY A 28 -11.01 6.12 -5.44
C GLY A 28 -10.80 4.85 -6.26
N ILE A 29 -10.17 3.82 -5.69
CA ILE A 29 -9.91 2.55 -6.37
C ILE A 29 -11.12 1.62 -6.20
N TRP A 30 -11.99 1.58 -7.21
CA TRP A 30 -13.22 0.77 -7.21
C TRP A 30 -13.13 -0.47 -8.10
N GLU A 31 -12.07 -0.58 -8.89
CA GLU A 31 -11.81 -1.70 -9.78
C GLU A 31 -11.08 -2.86 -9.09
N LYS A 32 -10.93 -3.99 -9.81
CA LYS A 32 -10.13 -5.12 -9.35
C LYS A 32 -8.65 -4.76 -9.31
N VAL A 33 -8.03 -4.88 -8.14
CA VAL A 33 -6.61 -4.61 -7.93
C VAL A 33 -5.77 -5.89 -8.05
N ARG A 34 -4.59 -5.78 -8.69
CA ARG A 34 -3.54 -6.80 -8.71
C ARG A 34 -2.24 -6.19 -8.17
N PHE A 35 -1.62 -6.85 -7.21
CA PHE A 35 -0.26 -6.50 -6.76
C PHE A 35 0.77 -7.13 -7.67
N PHE A 36 1.74 -6.34 -8.13
CA PHE A 36 2.91 -6.82 -8.85
C PHE A 36 4.16 -6.11 -8.33
N VAL A 37 5.31 -6.77 -8.48
CA VAL A 37 6.63 -6.20 -8.19
C VAL A 37 7.41 -6.20 -9.49
N TYR A 38 8.09 -5.10 -9.75
CA TYR A 38 8.94 -4.95 -10.92
C TYR A 38 10.33 -4.53 -10.48
N ALA A 39 11.36 -5.24 -10.95
CA ALA A 39 12.76 -4.93 -10.70
C ALA A 39 13.43 -4.66 -12.06
N TRP A 40 13.99 -3.45 -12.22
CA TRP A 40 14.52 -2.98 -13.50
C TRP A 40 15.94 -3.50 -13.76
N ASP A 41 16.81 -3.45 -12.75
CA ASP A 41 18.24 -3.74 -12.93
C ASP A 41 18.54 -5.24 -13.01
N VAL A 42 19.55 -5.58 -13.83
CA VAL A 42 20.08 -6.95 -13.92
C VAL A 42 20.62 -7.37 -12.56
N GLY A 43 20.12 -8.50 -12.04
CA GLY A 43 20.51 -9.01 -10.72
C GLY A 43 19.77 -8.37 -9.54
N ALA A 44 18.84 -7.45 -9.77
CA ALA A 44 17.99 -6.93 -8.72
C ALA A 44 17.11 -8.05 -8.14
N THR A 45 17.02 -8.10 -6.82
CA THR A 45 16.19 -9.07 -6.10
C THR A 45 15.18 -8.35 -5.22
N CYS A 46 13.99 -8.93 -5.09
CA CYS A 46 12.99 -8.48 -4.14
C CYS A 46 12.49 -9.69 -3.36
N THR A 47 12.47 -9.58 -2.04
CA THR A 47 11.92 -10.62 -1.17
C THR A 47 10.54 -10.18 -0.70
N ILE A 48 9.52 -10.97 -1.05
CA ILE A 48 8.15 -10.78 -0.55
C ILE A 48 8.05 -11.49 0.81
N TYR A 49 8.10 -10.72 1.90
CA TYR A 49 8.01 -11.27 3.26
C TYR A 49 6.64 -11.90 3.56
N SER A 50 5.56 -11.28 3.09
CA SER A 50 4.21 -11.82 3.27
C SER A 50 3.22 -11.14 2.33
N LEU A 51 2.24 -11.90 1.82
CA LEU A 51 1.01 -11.38 1.23
C LEU A 51 -0.15 -12.02 1.98
N LYS A 52 -0.93 -11.24 2.72
CA LYS A 52 -2.03 -11.75 3.55
C LYS A 52 -3.19 -10.77 3.61
N LYS A 53 -4.39 -11.33 3.72
CA LYS A 53 -5.59 -10.55 4.06
C LYS A 53 -5.57 -10.23 5.55
N LEU A 54 -5.77 -8.96 5.90
CA LEU A 54 -5.87 -8.52 7.28
C LEU A 54 -7.35 -8.53 7.72
N PRO A 55 -7.64 -8.83 9.00
CA PRO A 55 -9.02 -8.82 9.51
C PRO A 55 -9.59 -7.41 9.68
N ALA A 56 -8.72 -6.41 9.84
CA ALA A 56 -9.07 -4.99 9.93
C ALA A 56 -7.92 -4.14 9.34
N PRO A 57 -8.20 -2.91 8.87
CA PRO A 57 -7.16 -1.98 8.46
C PRO A 57 -6.20 -1.68 9.61
N THR A 58 -4.91 -1.57 9.30
CA THR A 58 -3.89 -1.08 10.24
C THR A 58 -3.49 0.36 9.97
N SER A 59 -3.87 0.90 8.80
CA SER A 59 -3.77 2.34 8.52
C SER A 59 -4.64 3.15 9.47
N LYS A 60 -4.13 4.30 9.91
CA LYS A 60 -4.81 5.25 10.80
C LYS A 60 -5.09 6.55 10.05
N ASN A 61 -6.08 7.30 10.50
CA ASN A 61 -6.19 8.70 10.13
C ASN A 61 -5.07 9.46 10.83
N ILE A 62 -4.17 10.06 10.05
CA ILE A 62 -3.04 10.84 10.57
C ILE A 62 -3.15 12.30 10.13
N MET A 63 -2.61 13.20 10.95
CA MET A 63 -2.61 14.63 10.66
C MET A 63 -1.87 14.91 9.34
N ASN A 64 -2.40 15.85 8.56
CA ASN A 64 -1.85 16.26 7.26
C ASN A 64 -1.80 15.15 6.20
N GLN A 65 -2.64 14.12 6.32
CA GLN A 65 -2.75 13.13 5.26
C GLN A 65 -3.35 13.74 3.99
N GLN A 66 -2.81 13.35 2.84
CA GLN A 66 -3.25 13.80 1.53
C GLN A 66 -3.65 12.59 0.67
N ALA A 67 -4.85 12.67 0.12
CA ALA A 67 -5.35 11.70 -0.83
C ALA A 67 -4.89 12.07 -2.25
N LEU A 68 -4.28 11.10 -2.94
CA LEU A 68 -4.09 11.12 -4.39
C LEU A 68 -5.27 10.38 -5.02
N GLN A 69 -6.00 11.05 -5.91
CA GLN A 69 -7.04 10.37 -6.68
C GLN A 69 -6.39 9.37 -7.64
N TRP A 70 -6.94 8.15 -7.65
CA TRP A 70 -6.60 7.11 -8.60
C TRP A 70 -7.07 7.45 -10.01
#